data_AF-A0A2I0FTP7-F1
#
_entry.id   AF-A0A2I0FTP7-F1
#
_cell.length_a   1.000
_cell.length_b   1.000
_cell.length_c   1.000
_cell.angle_alpha   90.00
_cell.angle_beta   90.00
_cell.angle_gamma   90.00
#
_symmetry.space_group_name_H-M   'P 1'
#
loop_
_entity.id
_entity.type
_entity.pdbx_description
1 polymer ?
#
loop_
_entity_poly.entity_id
_entity_poly.type
_entity_poly.pdbx_seq_one_letter_code
_entity_poly.pdbx_strand_id
1 'polypeptide(L)'
;MSSRYYHAKECYFIAIAIKVLLQDTDWLRYAGLWLTTLDNDFDDRLWIDEENNLFLNRRYEYDLSTEALRRSLQQQCTIAKHLQLNYDARSDDYHDTKHGTEHYIDEPRIFR
;
A
#
# COMPACT_ATOMS: atom_id res chain seq x y z
N MET A 1 23.52 39.09 -1.58
CA MET A 1 22.43 38.19 -1.16
C MET A 1 22.36 37.07 -2.19
N SER A 2 22.88 35.90 -1.86
CA SER A 2 22.89 34.73 -2.76
C SER A 2 21.51 34.09 -2.74
N SER A 3 20.76 34.23 -3.84
CA SER A 3 19.52 33.49 -4.06
C SER A 3 19.86 32.00 -4.08
N ARG A 4 19.50 31.26 -3.04
CA ARG A 4 19.54 29.80 -3.05
C ARG A 4 18.37 29.34 -3.90
N TYR A 5 18.61 29.11 -5.19
CA TYR A 5 17.70 28.35 -6.01
C TYR A 5 17.61 26.96 -5.40
N TYR A 6 16.52 26.67 -4.70
CA TYR A 6 16.14 25.31 -4.38
C TYR A 6 15.85 24.64 -5.72
N HIS A 7 16.82 23.90 -6.27
CA HIS A 7 16.53 22.90 -7.28
C HIS A 7 15.59 21.90 -6.62
N ALA A 8 14.29 22.06 -6.81
CA ALA A 8 13.35 20.98 -6.58
C ALA A 8 13.84 19.84 -7.48
N LYS A 9 14.44 18.81 -6.88
CA LYS A 9 14.82 17.61 -7.62
C LYS A 9 13.56 17.11 -8.30
N GLU A 10 13.63 16.94 -9.62
CA GLU A 10 12.55 16.32 -10.37
C GLU A 10 12.26 14.96 -9.74
N CYS A 11 10.98 14.66 -9.54
CA CYS A 11 10.56 13.40 -8.98
C CYS A 11 9.36 12.88 -9.76
N TYR A 12 9.23 11.57 -9.77
CA TYR A 12 8.10 10.88 -10.39
C TYR A 12 7.34 10.11 -9.32
N PHE A 13 6.03 10.03 -9.49
CA PHE A 13 5.17 9.21 -8.66
C PHE A 13 4.69 8.03 -9.47
N ILE A 14 4.79 6.84 -8.89
CA ILE A 14 4.28 5.62 -9.50
C ILE A 14 3.20 5.08 -8.58
N ALA A 15 1.99 4.98 -9.11
CA ALA A 15 0.83 4.47 -8.40
C ALA A 15 0.49 3.07 -8.92
N ILE A 16 0.40 2.10 -8.01
CA ILE A 16 -0.06 0.74 -8.31
C ILE A 16 -1.46 0.56 -7.72
N ALA A 17 -2.43 0.28 -8.57
CA ALA A 17 -3.81 0.04 -8.15
C ALA A 17 -3.91 -1.26 -7.32
N ILE A 18 -4.66 -1.21 -6.23
CA ILE A 18 -5.01 -2.36 -5.39
C ILE A 18 -6.53 -2.52 -5.49
N LYS A 19 -6.98 -3.69 -5.93
CA LYS A 19 -8.40 -3.98 -6.15
C LYS A 19 -9.03 -4.40 -4.83
N VAL A 20 -9.55 -3.42 -4.09
CA VAL A 20 -10.26 -3.65 -2.84
C VAL A 20 -11.61 -2.94 -2.84
N LEU A 21 -12.57 -3.45 -2.08
CA LEU A 21 -13.78 -2.70 -1.73
C LEU A 21 -13.45 -1.80 -0.53
N LEU A 22 -13.40 -0.49 -0.74
CA LEU A 22 -13.01 0.51 0.28
C LEU A 22 -13.96 0.58 1.50
N GLN A 23 -15.09 -0.10 1.45
CA GLN A 23 -16.00 -0.24 2.59
C GLN A 23 -15.42 -1.11 3.74
N ASP A 24 -14.35 -1.89 3.50
CA ASP A 24 -13.62 -2.58 4.56
C ASP A 24 -12.58 -1.64 5.21
N THR A 25 -13.08 -0.77 6.10
CA THR A 25 -12.28 0.22 6.82
C THR A 25 -11.27 -0.40 7.79
N ASP A 26 -11.55 -1.60 8.30
CA ASP A 26 -10.66 -2.31 9.21
C ASP A 26 -9.43 -2.83 8.47
N TRP A 27 -9.63 -3.48 7.32
CA TRP A 27 -8.53 -3.90 6.47
C TRP A 27 -7.65 -2.71 6.09
N LEU A 28 -8.24 -1.59 5.67
CA LEU A 28 -7.49 -0.40 5.28
C LEU A 28 -6.66 0.16 6.45
N ARG A 29 -7.22 0.17 7.67
CA ARG A 29 -6.50 0.58 8.88
C ARG A 29 -5.28 -0.32 9.13
N TYR A 30 -5.45 -1.63 9.05
CA TYR A 30 -4.36 -2.58 9.27
C TYR A 30 -3.31 -2.53 8.16
N ALA A 31 -3.72 -2.34 6.90
CA ALA A 31 -2.82 -2.13 5.78
C ALA A 31 -1.94 -0.89 5.99
N GLY A 32 -2.55 0.23 6.41
CA GLY A 32 -1.81 1.46 6.74
C GLY A 32 -0.83 1.25 7.90
N LEU A 33 -1.24 0.60 8.99
CA LEU A 33 -0.35 0.28 10.11
C LEU A 33 0.80 -0.62 9.69
N TRP A 34 0.54 -1.68 8.93
CA TRP A 34 1.57 -2.59 8.44
C TRP A 34 2.61 -1.86 7.58
N LEU A 35 2.19 -0.94 6.69
CA LEU A 35 3.14 -0.15 5.91
C LEU A 35 4.10 0.66 6.78
N THR A 36 3.64 1.20 7.92
CA THR A 36 4.52 1.93 8.87
C THR A 36 5.53 1.03 9.58
N THR A 37 5.31 -0.29 9.59
CA THR A 37 6.24 -1.27 10.17
C THR A 37 7.32 -1.72 9.20
N LEU A 38 7.17 -1.43 7.91
CA LEU A 38 8.19 -1.75 6.93
C LEU A 38 9.38 -0.84 7.20
N ASP A 39 10.50 -1.44 7.63
CA ASP A 39 11.79 -0.77 7.74
C ASP A 39 12.32 -0.50 6.33
N ASN A 40 11.78 0.55 5.71
CA ASN A 40 12.05 0.88 4.34
C ASN A 40 12.22 2.41 4.22
N ASP A 41 13.26 2.83 3.51
CA ASP A 41 13.53 4.26 3.24
C ASP A 41 12.61 4.82 2.13
N PHE A 42 11.54 4.11 1.78
CA PHE A 42 10.68 4.49 0.67
C PHE A 42 9.47 5.30 1.15
N ASP A 43 9.14 6.33 0.38
CA ASP A 43 7.97 7.19 0.62
C ASP A 43 6.69 6.51 0.10
N ASP A 44 6.38 5.32 0.63
CA ASP A 44 5.18 4.56 0.31
C ASP A 44 3.95 5.14 1.00
N ARG A 45 2.89 5.36 0.23
CA ARG A 45 1.62 5.93 0.71
C ARG A 45 0.44 5.19 0.12
N LEU A 46 -0.58 4.98 0.95
CA LEU A 46 -1.91 4.61 0.44
C LEU A 46 -2.64 5.89 0.05
N TRP A 47 -3.11 5.93 -1.19
CA TRP A 47 -3.88 7.04 -1.73
C TRP A 47 -5.20 6.52 -2.27
N ILE A 48 -6.29 7.24 -1.96
CA ILE A 48 -7.62 6.99 -2.48
C ILE A 48 -7.95 8.15 -3.42
N ASP A 49 -8.33 7.82 -4.65
CA ASP A 49 -8.77 8.81 -5.63
C ASP A 49 -10.25 9.20 -5.45
N GLU A 50 -10.73 10.13 -6.29
CA GLU A 50 -12.12 10.61 -6.27
C GLU A 50 -13.13 9.51 -6.66
N GLU A 51 -12.68 8.45 -7.32
CA GLU A 51 -13.49 7.31 -7.77
C GLU A 51 -13.48 6.14 -6.78
N ASN A 52 -12.90 6.32 -5.58
CA ASN A 52 -12.76 5.28 -4.56
C ASN A 52 -11.87 4.10 -4.99
N ASN A 53 -10.88 4.34 -5.86
CA ASN A 53 -9.82 3.39 -6.15
C ASN A 53 -8.66 3.56 -5.18
N LEU A 54 -8.15 2.45 -4.64
CA LEU A 54 -6.98 2.45 -3.76
C LEU A 54 -5.69 2.27 -4.55
N PHE A 55 -4.69 3.07 -4.24
CA PHE A 55 -3.36 2.99 -4.84
C PHE A 55 -2.28 2.92 -3.77
N LEU A 56 -1.26 2.08 -4.02
CA LEU A 56 0.04 2.22 -3.41
C LEU A 56 0.88 3.17 -4.26
N ASN A 57 1.13 4.37 -3.74
CA ASN A 57 1.92 5.40 -4.40
C ASN A 57 3.32 5.49 -3.77
N ARG A 58 4.36 5.63 -4.60
CA ARG A 58 5.73 5.86 -4.16
C ARG A 58 6.36 7.00 -4.96
N ARG A 59 7.09 7.87 -4.24
CA ARG A 59 7.93 8.92 -4.84
C ARG A 59 9.30 8.36 -5.24
N TYR A 60 9.73 8.67 -6.46
CA TYR A 60 11.03 8.31 -7.02
C TYR A 60 11.81 9.58 -7.35
N GLU A 61 13.06 9.65 -6.90
CA GLU A 61 13.99 10.70 -7.32
C GLU A 61 14.43 10.47 -8.78
N TYR A 62 14.53 11.54 -9.57
CA TYR A 62 14.93 11.47 -10.98
C TYR A 62 16.33 10.87 -11.19
N ASP A 63 17.24 11.07 -10.24
CA ASP A 63 18.65 10.69 -10.33
C ASP A 63 18.94 9.23 -9.92
N LEU A 64 17.90 8.39 -9.76
CA LEU A 64 18.07 6.97 -9.49
C LEU A 64 18.72 6.25 -10.68
N SER A 65 19.72 5.42 -10.39
CA SER A 65 20.27 4.50 -11.39
C SER A 65 19.19 3.50 -11.85
N THR A 66 19.30 3.01 -13.08
CA THR A 66 18.35 2.02 -13.63
C THR A 66 18.17 0.80 -12.73
N GLU A 67 19.27 0.32 -12.12
CA GLU A 67 19.22 -0.83 -11.22
C GLU A 67 18.55 -0.51 -9.88
N ALA A 68 18.78 0.69 -9.33
CA ALA A 68 18.09 1.14 -8.12
C ALA A 68 16.58 1.34 -8.37
N LEU A 69 16.22 1.94 -9.51
CA LEU A 69 14.83 2.09 -9.93
C LEU A 69 14.16 0.72 -10.10
N ARG A 70 14.81 -0.23 -10.76
CA ARG A 70 14.31 -1.60 -10.96
C ARG A 70 14.06 -2.32 -9.63
N ARG A 71 15.00 -2.25 -8.68
CA ARG A 71 14.83 -2.87 -7.35
C ARG A 71 13.70 -2.22 -6.57
N SER A 72 13.63 -0.89 -6.57
CA SER A 72 12.57 -0.16 -5.89
C SER A 72 11.19 -0.46 -6.49
N LEU A 73 11.06 -0.51 -7.82
CA LEU A 73 9.83 -0.94 -8.49
C LEU A 73 9.43 -2.38 -8.13
N GLN A 74 10.38 -3.32 -8.13
CA GLN A 74 10.12 -4.71 -7.74
C GLN A 74 9.63 -4.81 -6.29
N GLN A 75 10.19 -3.99 -5.40
CA GLN A 75 9.75 -3.94 -4.02
C GLN A 75 8.34 -3.33 -3.90
N GLN A 76 8.05 -2.22 -4.59
CA GLN A 76 6.72 -1.62 -4.61
C GLN A 76 5.67 -2.62 -5.12
N CYS A 77 5.96 -3.36 -6.19
CA CYS A 77 5.10 -4.42 -6.70
C CYS A 77 4.89 -5.56 -5.69
N THR A 78 5.95 -5.95 -4.97
CA THR A 78 5.86 -6.98 -3.92
C THR A 78 4.93 -6.54 -2.79
N ILE A 79 5.03 -5.28 -2.35
CA ILE A 79 4.16 -4.70 -1.33
C ILE A 79 2.71 -4.65 -1.82
N ALA A 80 2.46 -4.12 -3.03
CA ALA A 80 1.12 -4.09 -3.61
C ALA A 80 0.50 -5.48 -3.73
N LYS A 81 1.29 -6.48 -4.14
CA LYS A 81 0.85 -7.88 -4.21
C LYS A 81 0.52 -8.45 -2.83
N HIS A 82 1.31 -8.13 -1.81
CA HIS A 82 1.02 -8.57 -0.44
C HIS A 82 -0.30 -7.97 0.06
N LEU A 83 -0.52 -6.67 -0.16
CA LEU A 83 -1.77 -5.99 0.18
C LEU A 83 -2.97 -6.65 -0.51
N GLN A 84 -2.87 -6.93 -1.82
CA GLN A 84 -3.92 -7.62 -2.56
C GLN A 84 -4.23 -9.01 -2.00
N LEU A 85 -3.21 -9.85 -1.80
CA LEU A 85 -3.40 -11.22 -1.30
C LEU A 85 -3.99 -11.23 0.12
N ASN A 86 -3.58 -10.28 0.96
CA ASN A 86 -4.14 -10.14 2.31
C ASN A 86 -5.61 -9.74 2.28
N TYR A 87 -6.00 -8.85 1.35
CA TYR A 87 -7.39 -8.48 1.14
C TYR A 87 -8.23 -9.67 0.65
N ASP A 88 -7.75 -10.36 -0.39
CA ASP A 88 -8.46 -11.49 -1.00
C ASP A 88 -8.71 -12.61 0.03
N ALA A 89 -7.68 -12.97 0.82
CA ALA A 89 -7.81 -13.99 1.86
C ALA A 89 -8.84 -13.63 2.95
N ARG A 90 -8.97 -12.34 3.29
CA ARG A 90 -9.98 -11.87 4.25
C ARG A 90 -11.38 -11.83 3.64
N SER A 91 -11.49 -11.48 2.37
CA SER A 91 -12.77 -11.44 1.65
C SER A 91 -13.37 -12.84 1.53
N ASP A 92 -12.55 -13.86 1.28
CA ASP A 92 -12.99 -15.26 1.21
C ASP A 92 -13.57 -15.74 2.56
N ASP A 93 -12.91 -15.43 3.69
CA ASP A 93 -13.41 -15.73 5.04
C ASP A 93 -14.77 -15.04 5.34
N TYR A 94 -14.97 -13.82 4.82
CA TYR A 94 -16.20 -13.05 5.01
C TYR A 94 -17.39 -13.58 4.19
N HIS A 95 -17.11 -14.26 3.07
CA HIS A 95 -18.14 -14.88 2.23
C HIS A 95 -18.55 -16.27 2.74
N ASP A 96 -17.65 -17.02 3.38
CA ASP A 96 -17.96 -18.33 3.97
C ASP A 96 -18.80 -18.20 5.27
N THR A 97 -18.55 -17.15 6.06
CA THR A 97 -19.27 -16.89 7.33
C THR A 97 -20.72 -16.40 7.16
N LYS A 98 -21.15 -15.99 5.96
CA LYS A 98 -22.55 -15.58 5.73
C LYS A 98 -23.55 -16.74 5.60
N HIS A 99 -23.09 -18.00 5.58
CA HIS A 99 -23.95 -19.18 5.62
C HIS A 99 -24.01 -19.90 6.97
N GLY A 100 -23.33 -19.40 8.00
CA GLY A 100 -23.38 -19.98 9.35
C GLY A 100 -23.18 -18.93 10.42
N THR A 101 -24.27 -18.64 11.15
CA THR A 101 -24.33 -18.18 12.55
C THR A 101 -23.18 -17.35 13.12
N GLU A 102 -23.54 -16.13 13.56
CA GLU A 102 -22.84 -15.26 14.51
C GLU A 102 -21.69 -15.92 15.28
N HIS A 103 -20.45 -15.68 14.83
CA HIS A 103 -19.30 -15.75 15.71
C HIS A 103 -18.45 -14.49 15.51
N TYR A 104 -18.62 -13.59 16.47
CA TYR A 104 -17.70 -12.51 16.78
C TYR A 104 -16.30 -13.13 16.99
N ILE A 105 -15.31 -12.71 16.20
CA ILE A 105 -13.92 -13.01 16.47
C ILE A 105 -13.17 -11.69 16.53
N ASP A 106 -13.10 -11.17 17.76
CA ASP A 106 -11.99 -10.36 18.24
C ASP A 106 -10.73 -11.23 18.14
N GLU A 107 -9.80 -10.89 17.24
CA GLU A 107 -8.35 -10.85 17.51
C GLU A 107 -7.58 -10.51 16.22
N PRO A 108 -6.58 -9.61 16.28
CA PRO A 108 -5.70 -9.33 15.15
C PRO A 108 -4.79 -10.55 14.88
N ARG A 109 -5.04 -11.25 13.77
CA ARG A 109 -4.13 -12.29 13.28
C ARG A 109 -2.85 -11.63 12.76
N ILE A 110 -1.80 -11.67 13.57
CA ILE A 110 -0.44 -11.33 13.14
C ILE A 110 0.08 -12.51 12.32
N PHE A 111 0.20 -12.32 11.00
CA PHE A 111 0.86 -13.28 10.13
C PHE A 111 2.37 -13.04 10.18
N ARG A 112 3.12 -14.06 10.61
CA ARG A 112 4.59 -14.11 10.59
C ARG A 112 5.11 -14.58 9.24
#